data_AF-A0A183E541-F1
#
_entry.id   AF-A0A183E541-F1
#
_cell.length_a   1.000
_cell.length_b   1.000
_cell.length_c   1.000
_cell.angle_alpha   90.00
_cell.angle_beta   90.00
_cell.angle_gamma   90.00
#
_symmetry.space_group_name_H-M   'P 1'
#
loop_
_entity.id
_entity.type
_entity.pdbx_description
1 polymer ?
#
loop_
_entity_poly.entity_id
_entity_poly.type
_entity_poly.pdbx_seq_one_letter_code
_entity_poly.pdbx_strand_id
1 'polypeptide(L)'
;MFSATWPKDVRKLAMDFLTDAVHLNVGSLELSANHNITQIVEIIDESSKQQRLMSMLSDIMNKEDCKTIIFVETKRKADELTRWMRRDGWPALCIHGDKSQSERDWALNGERFWV
;
A
#
# COMPACT_ATOMS: atom_id res chain seq x y z
N MET A 1 19.00 1.07 -14.44
CA MET A 1 18.16 0.67 -13.28
C MET A 1 17.44 1.91 -12.76
N PHE A 2 16.16 1.80 -12.40
CA PHE A 2 15.38 2.90 -11.81
C PHE A 2 14.77 2.43 -10.49
N SER A 3 14.78 3.29 -9.47
CA SER A 3 14.17 2.99 -8.16
C SER A 3 13.79 4.29 -7.45
N ALA A 4 12.69 4.25 -6.69
CA ALA A 4 12.27 5.35 -5.81
C ALA A 4 13.09 5.42 -4.50
N THR A 5 13.77 4.33 -4.14
CA THR A 5 14.65 4.27 -2.96
C THR A 5 16.02 3.71 -3.34
N TRP A 6 17.08 4.22 -2.69
CA TRP A 6 18.47 3.85 -3.03
C TRP A 6 19.34 3.50 -1.80
N PRO A 7 18.93 2.52 -0.98
CA PRO A 7 19.70 2.09 0.20
C PRO A 7 21.04 1.44 -0.20
N LYS A 8 21.95 1.28 0.78
CA LYS A 8 23.29 0.69 0.56
C LYS A 8 23.23 -0.70 -0.06
N ASP A 9 22.28 -1.54 0.35
CA ASP A 9 22.21 -2.93 -0.10
C ASP A 9 21.79 -3.04 -1.58
N VAL A 10 20.80 -2.24 -2.00
CA VAL A 10 20.36 -2.17 -3.40
C VAL A 10 21.49 -1.63 -4.30
N ARG A 11 22.25 -0.65 -3.83
CA ARG A 11 23.43 -0.13 -4.54
C ARG A 11 24.47 -1.21 -4.82
N LYS A 12 24.79 -2.02 -3.80
CA LYS A 12 25.76 -3.11 -3.92
C LYS A 12 25.30 -4.11 -4.97
N LEU A 13 24.04 -4.53 -4.91
CA LEU A 13 23.46 -5.42 -5.91
C LEU A 13 23.50 -4.83 -7.31
N ALA A 14 23.18 -3.53 -7.46
CA ALA A 14 23.18 -2.87 -8.76
C ALA A 14 24.57 -2.83 -9.41
N MET A 15 25.65 -2.71 -8.63
CA MET A 15 27.02 -2.72 -9.13
C MET A 15 27.43 -4.06 -9.74
N ASP A 16 26.82 -5.17 -9.31
CA ASP A 16 27.08 -6.49 -9.89
C ASP A 16 26.51 -6.63 -11.32
N PHE A 17 25.56 -5.77 -11.71
CA PHE A 17 24.87 -5.82 -13.01
C PHE A 17 25.21 -4.65 -13.95
N LEU A 18 26.05 -3.70 -13.53
CA LEU A 18 26.29 -2.46 -14.26
C LEU A 18 27.80 -2.26 -14.50
N THR A 19 28.15 -1.77 -15.69
CA THR A 19 29.52 -1.36 -16.06
C THR A 19 29.49 0.10 -16.48
N ASP A 20 30.37 0.93 -15.89
CA ASP A 20 30.50 2.37 -16.16
C ASP A 20 29.18 3.17 -16.10
N ALA A 21 28.28 2.80 -15.20
CA ALA A 21 26.97 3.44 -15.09
C ALA A 21 27.03 4.80 -14.39
N VAL A 22 26.34 5.78 -14.98
CA VAL A 22 26.12 7.10 -14.37
C VAL A 22 24.90 7.05 -13.44
N HIS A 23 25.05 7.58 -12.23
CA HIS A 23 23.95 7.70 -11.27
C HIS A 23 23.36 9.11 -11.30
N LEU A 24 22.05 9.21 -11.49
CA LEU A 24 21.29 10.45 -11.42
C LEU A 24 20.24 10.33 -10.31
N ASN A 25 20.16 11.36 -9.45
CA ASN A 25 19.16 11.46 -8.37
C ASN A 25 18.35 12.76 -8.54
N VAL A 26 17.05 12.70 -8.30
CA VAL A 26 16.16 13.87 -8.33
C VAL A 26 15.52 14.01 -6.94
N GLY A 27 15.77 15.13 -6.27
CA GLY A 27 15.34 15.38 -4.89
C GLY A 27 16.45 15.17 -3.85
N SER A 28 16.07 14.95 -2.58
CA SER A 28 17.03 14.67 -1.50
C SER A 28 17.64 13.26 -1.64
N LEU A 29 18.86 13.08 -1.12
CA LEU A 29 19.49 11.76 -0.97
C LEU A 29 18.95 10.99 0.25
N GLU A 30 18.31 11.69 1.18
CA GLU A 30 17.65 11.09 2.32
C GLU A 30 16.30 10.53 1.92
N LEU A 31 15.85 9.50 2.64
CA LEU A 31 14.59 8.82 2.37
C LEU A 31 13.43 9.78 2.74
N SER A 32 13.05 10.65 1.81
CA SER A 32 11.97 11.61 1.98
C SER A 32 10.70 11.11 1.30
N ALA A 33 9.62 10.95 2.06
CA ALA A 33 8.29 10.79 1.49
C ALA A 33 7.92 12.04 0.66
N ASN A 34 7.07 11.87 -0.35
CA ASN A 34 6.64 12.98 -1.19
C ASN A 34 5.96 14.06 -0.32
N HIS A 35 6.42 15.31 -0.45
CA HIS A 35 5.94 16.46 0.34
C HIS A 35 4.44 16.75 0.15
N ASN A 36 3.83 16.28 -0.93
CA ASN A 36 2.40 16.44 -1.21
C ASN A 36 1.52 15.42 -0.46
N ILE A 37 2.10 14.52 0.35
CA ILE A 37 1.36 13.51 1.11
C ILE A 37 1.28 13.95 2.59
N THR A 38 0.07 14.23 3.05
CA THR A 38 -0.19 14.41 4.49
C THR A 38 -0.04 13.07 5.20
N GLN A 39 0.86 13.02 6.18
CA GLN A 39 1.12 11.81 6.98
C GLN A 39 0.58 11.99 8.40
N ILE A 40 -0.24 11.04 8.83
CA ILE A 40 -0.83 11.01 10.16
C ILE A 40 -0.45 9.67 10.80
N VAL A 41 0.09 9.70 12.01
CA VAL A 41 0.47 8.51 12.78
C VAL A 41 -0.38 8.46 14.03
N GLU A 42 -1.08 7.35 14.22
CA GLU A 42 -1.89 7.09 15.40
C GLU A 42 -1.31 5.90 16.19
N ILE A 43 -1.04 6.11 17.47
CA ILE A 43 -0.57 5.06 18.38
C ILE A 43 -1.80 4.49 19.09
N ILE A 44 -2.17 3.26 18.73
CA ILE A 44 -3.33 2.57 19.28
C ILE A 44 -3.02 1.08 19.49
N ASP A 45 -3.77 0.45 20.37
CA ASP A 45 -3.69 -0.99 20.59
C ASP A 45 -4.17 -1.77 19.35
N GLU A 46 -3.58 -2.95 19.12
CA GLU A 46 -3.95 -3.82 17.99
C GLU A 46 -5.45 -4.15 17.95
N SER A 47 -6.06 -4.37 19.13
CA SER A 47 -7.50 -4.65 19.25
C SER A 47 -8.37 -3.48 18.80
N SER A 48 -7.86 -2.26 18.86
CA SER A 48 -8.60 -1.03 18.51
C SER A 48 -8.48 -0.66 17.02
N LYS A 49 -7.51 -1.25 16.30
CA LYS A 49 -7.24 -0.91 14.88
C LYS A 49 -8.45 -1.12 13.97
N GLN A 50 -9.20 -2.20 14.16
CA GLN A 50 -10.34 -2.51 13.31
C GLN A 50 -11.45 -1.46 13.43
N GLN A 51 -11.84 -1.12 14.66
CA GLN A 51 -12.86 -0.09 14.90
C GLN A 51 -12.40 1.28 14.40
N ARG A 52 -11.12 1.61 14.62
CA ARG A 52 -10.54 2.87 14.15
C ARG A 52 -10.55 2.96 12.62
N LEU A 53 -10.18 1.89 11.93
CA LEU A 53 -10.20 1.82 10.47
C LEU A 53 -11.59 2.11 9.92
N MET A 54 -12.66 1.54 10.50
CA MET A 54 -14.02 1.78 10.01
C MET A 54 -14.49 3.22 10.20
N SER A 55 -14.17 3.81 11.35
CA SER A 55 -14.43 5.23 11.59
C SER A 55 -13.74 6.09 10.52
N MET A 56 -12.46 5.80 10.23
CA MET A 56 -11.69 6.52 9.23
C MET A 56 -12.26 6.35 7.81
N LEU A 57 -12.62 5.12 7.43
CA LEU A 57 -13.20 4.84 6.13
C LEU A 57 -14.57 5.49 5.93
N SER A 58 -15.36 5.61 7.00
CA SER A 58 -16.66 6.31 6.97
C SER A 58 -16.48 7.79 6.63
N ASP A 59 -15.48 8.43 7.23
CA ASP A 59 -15.14 9.83 6.94
C ASP A 59 -14.59 10.01 5.51
N ILE A 60 -13.81 9.03 5.03
CA ILE A 60 -13.24 9.04 3.67
C ILE A 60 -14.32 8.85 2.61
N MET A 61 -15.28 7.95 2.83
CA MET A 61 -16.36 7.65 1.88
C MET A 61 -17.30 8.82 1.59
N ASN A 62 -17.36 9.81 2.48
CA ASN A 62 -18.15 11.02 2.26
C ASN A 62 -17.54 11.98 1.22
N LYS A 63 -16.40 11.65 0.62
CA LYS A 63 -15.71 12.46 -0.39
C LYS A 63 -15.98 11.91 -1.80
N GLU A 64 -16.14 12.80 -2.79
CA GLU A 64 -16.48 12.44 -4.18
C GLU A 64 -15.47 11.47 -4.85
N ASP A 65 -14.20 11.51 -4.47
CA ASP A 65 -13.15 10.59 -4.92
C ASP A 65 -12.46 9.92 -3.72
N CYS A 66 -12.93 8.73 -3.33
CA CYS A 66 -12.52 8.04 -2.10
C CYS A 66 -11.75 6.73 -2.33
N LYS A 67 -10.88 6.67 -3.34
CA LYS A 67 -10.00 5.51 -3.57
C LYS A 67 -9.02 5.34 -2.41
N THR A 68 -9.10 4.19 -1.74
CA THR A 68 -8.27 3.90 -0.55
C THR A 68 -7.57 2.54 -0.70
N ILE A 69 -6.28 2.52 -0.35
CA ILE A 69 -5.45 1.31 -0.26
C ILE A 69 -5.07 1.10 1.21
N ILE A 70 -5.32 -0.10 1.72
CA ILE A 70 -5.05 -0.49 3.10
C ILE A 70 -3.95 -1.54 3.07
N PHE A 71 -2.75 -1.18 3.54
CA PHE A 71 -1.66 -2.15 3.63
C PHE A 71 -1.75 -2.96 4.92
N VAL A 72 -1.56 -4.27 4.80
CA VAL A 72 -1.46 -5.20 5.94
C VAL A 72 -0.21 -6.06 5.81
N GLU A 73 0.25 -6.57 6.95
CA GLU A 73 1.52 -7.29 7.05
C GLU A 73 1.52 -8.66 6.36
N THR A 74 0.39 -9.37 6.36
CA THR A 74 0.33 -10.75 5.84
C THR A 74 -0.85 -10.96 4.91
N LYS A 75 -0.65 -11.88 3.95
CA LYS A 75 -1.69 -12.34 3.01
C LYS A 75 -2.95 -12.82 3.74
N ARG A 76 -2.75 -13.54 4.85
CA ARG A 76 -3.83 -14.01 5.73
C ARG A 76 -4.61 -12.86 6.35
N LYS A 77 -3.93 -11.83 6.89
CA LYS A 77 -4.59 -10.64 7.42
C LYS A 77 -5.39 -9.90 6.33
N ALA A 78 -4.89 -9.85 5.09
CA ALA A 78 -5.60 -9.23 3.98
C ALA A 78 -6.93 -9.92 3.67
N ASP A 79 -6.91 -11.27 3.62
CA ASP A 79 -8.12 -12.07 3.46
C ASP A 79 -9.10 -11.92 4.62
N GLU A 80 -8.62 -11.97 5.86
CA GLU A 80 -9.45 -11.83 7.07
C GLU A 80 -10.12 -10.45 7.13
N LEU A 81 -9.36 -9.38 6.91
CA LEU A 81 -9.87 -8.01 6.91
C LEU A 81 -10.90 -7.80 5.78
N THR A 82 -10.61 -8.28 4.57
CA THR A 82 -11.52 -8.16 3.42
C THR A 82 -12.83 -8.89 3.65
N ARG A 83 -12.78 -10.11 4.20
CA ARG A 83 -14.01 -10.87 4.53
C ARG A 83 -14.86 -10.13 5.56
N TRP A 84 -14.23 -9.53 6.56
CA TRP A 84 -14.93 -8.78 7.59
C TRP A 84 -15.54 -7.48 7.03
N MET A 85 -14.77 -6.70 6.28
CA MET A 85 -15.26 -5.48 5.61
C MET A 85 -16.46 -5.79 4.69
N ARG A 86 -16.38 -6.86 3.90
CA ARG A 86 -17.51 -7.29 3.05
C ARG A 86 -18.75 -7.70 3.85
N ARG A 87 -18.57 -8.33 5.01
CA ARG A 87 -19.67 -8.71 5.91
C ARG A 87 -20.39 -7.48 6.45
N ASP A 88 -19.64 -6.41 6.70
CA ASP A 88 -20.17 -5.13 7.15
C ASP A 88 -20.65 -4.24 5.98
N GLY A 89 -20.69 -4.77 4.75
CA GLY A 89 -21.26 -4.10 3.58
C GLY A 89 -20.27 -3.25 2.77
N TRP A 90 -18.98 -3.24 3.14
CA TRP A 90 -17.98 -2.45 2.45
C TRP A 90 -17.55 -3.09 1.12
N PRO A 91 -17.43 -2.30 0.03
CA PRO A 91 -17.02 -2.81 -1.26
C PRO A 91 -15.49 -2.99 -1.33
N ALA A 92 -14.94 -3.94 -0.55
CA ALA A 92 -13.50 -4.22 -0.45
C ALA A 92 -13.06 -5.44 -1.28
N LEU A 93 -11.90 -5.33 -1.92
CA LEU A 93 -11.17 -6.40 -2.61
C LEU A 93 -9.77 -6.50 -2.01
N CYS A 94 -9.15 -7.69 -2.04
CA CYS A 94 -7.76 -7.84 -1.67
C CYS A 94 -6.88 -8.37 -2.80
N ILE A 95 -5.61 -7.93 -2.78
CA ILE A 95 -4.56 -8.41 -3.67
C ILE A 95 -3.38 -8.92 -2.85
N HIS A 96 -2.99 -10.16 -3.10
CA HIS A 96 -1.75 -10.74 -2.59
C HIS A 96 -1.26 -11.88 -3.48
N GLY A 97 -0.05 -12.36 -3.23
CA GLY A 97 0.62 -13.38 -4.06
C GLY A 97 -0.07 -14.76 -4.13
N ASP A 98 -1.01 -15.06 -3.22
CA ASP A 98 -1.79 -16.31 -3.26
C ASP A 98 -3.08 -16.21 -4.09
N LYS A 99 -3.43 -15.00 -4.58
CA LYS A 99 -4.54 -14.82 -5.53
C LYS A 99 -4.09 -15.20 -6.93
N SER A 100 -4.99 -15.83 -7.70
CA SER A 100 -4.74 -16.10 -9.13
C SER A 100 -4.51 -14.79 -9.90
N GLN A 101 -3.81 -14.87 -11.04
CA GLN A 101 -3.58 -13.68 -11.87
C GLN A 101 -4.91 -13.05 -12.32
N SER A 102 -5.90 -13.86 -12.70
CA SER A 102 -7.23 -13.37 -13.07
C SER A 102 -7.95 -12.64 -11.94
N GLU A 103 -7.83 -13.11 -10.69
CA GLU A 103 -8.38 -12.39 -9.52
C GLU A 103 -7.65 -11.07 -9.28
N ARG A 104 -6.32 -11.05 -9.46
CA ARG A 104 -5.51 -9.83 -9.32
C ARG A 104 -5.88 -8.81 -10.40
N ASP A 105 -6.03 -9.22 -11.65
CA ASP A 105 -6.42 -8.35 -12.76
C ASP A 105 -7.85 -7.84 -12.59
N TRP A 106 -8.77 -8.69 -12.14
CA TRP A 106 -10.13 -8.29 -11.85
C TRP A 106 -10.20 -7.28 -10.70
N ALA A 107 -9.42 -7.51 -9.64
CA ALA A 107 -9.26 -6.55 -8.58
C ALA A 107 -8.71 -5.25 -9.17
N LEU A 108 -7.59 -5.28 -9.91
CA LEU A 108 -6.87 -4.15 -10.54
C LEU A 108 -7.74 -3.27 -11.47
N ASN A 109 -8.74 -3.87 -12.11
CA ASN A 109 -9.67 -3.17 -12.98
C ASN A 109 -10.94 -2.66 -12.26
N GLY A 110 -11.14 -3.01 -10.98
CA GLY A 110 -12.28 -2.57 -10.19
C GLY A 110 -12.08 -1.20 -9.56
N GLU A 111 -13.11 -0.35 -9.58
CA GLU A 111 -13.10 0.98 -8.94
C GLU A 111 -13.36 0.93 -7.42
N ARG A 112 -12.81 -0.07 -6.72
CA ARG A 112 -13.19 -0.40 -5.34
C ARG A 112 -12.00 -0.37 -4.37
N PHE A 113 -12.28 -0.43 -3.07
CA PHE A 113 -11.27 -0.41 -2.00
C PHE A 113 -10.29 -1.57 -2.13
N TRP A 114 -9.01 -1.29 -1.88
CA TRP A 114 -7.92 -2.27 -1.95
C TRP A 114 -7.40 -2.58 -0.56
N VAL A 115 -7.29 -3.86 -0.25
CA VAL A 115 -6.69 -4.41 0.96
C VAL A 115 -5.51 -5.32 0.60
#